data_AF-A0A7V9I4S0-F1
#
_entry.id   AF-A0A7V9I4S0-F1
#
_cell.length_a   1.000
_cell.length_b   1.000
_cell.length_c   1.000
_cell.angle_alpha   90.00
_cell.angle_beta   90.00
_cell.angle_gamma   90.00
#
_symmetry.space_group_name_H-M   'P 1'
#
loop_
_entity.id
_entity.type
_entity.pdbx_description
1 polymer ?
#
loop_
_entity_poly.entity_id
_entity_poly.type
_entity_poly.pdbx_seq_one_letter_code
_entity_poly.pdbx_strand_id
1 'polypeptide(L)' 'MSASPAPPLLLASTSPQRRAILEQLGLPFEVAAPRYEER' A
#
# COMPACT_ATOMS: atom_id res chain seq x y z
N MET A 1 13.54 11.26 20.69
CA MET A 1 12.59 10.14 20.89
C MET A 1 12.55 9.31 19.62
N SER A 2 12.71 7.99 19.71
CA SER A 2 12.40 7.07 18.61
C SER A 2 10.89 6.90 18.54
N ALA A 3 10.28 7.13 17.37
CA ALA A 3 8.88 6.81 17.16
C ALA A 3 8.66 5.30 17.22
N SER A 4 7.50 4.86 17.73
CA SER A 4 7.06 3.47 17.63
C SER A 4 7.05 3.04 16.16
N PRO A 5 7.36 1.77 15.85
CA PRO A 5 7.35 1.29 14.48
C PRO A 5 5.96 1.51 13.86
N ALA A 6 5.93 2.06 12.65
CA ALA A 6 4.70 2.25 11.92
C ALA A 6 4.05 0.89 11.61
N PRO A 7 2.72 0.80 11.61
CA PRO A 7 2.03 -0.41 11.16
C PRO A 7 2.38 -0.73 9.70
N PRO A 8 2.26 -2.00 9.27
CA PRO A 8 2.51 -2.40 7.89
C PRO A 8 1.69 -1.60 6.87
N LEU A 9 2.29 -1.29 5.72
CA LEU A 9 1.63 -0.56 4.65
C LEU A 9 0.65 -1.46 3.88
N LEU A 10 -0.55 -0.96 3.61
CA LEU A 10 -1.56 -1.66 2.80
C LEU A 10 -1.84 -0.88 1.51
N LEU A 11 -1.62 -1.51 0.35
CA LEU A 11 -2.04 -1.01 -0.94
C LEU A 11 -3.51 -1.39 -1.20
N ALA A 12 -4.42 -0.50 -0.79
CA ALA A 12 -5.86 -0.61 -1.04
C ALA A 12 -6.24 -0.16 -2.46
N SER A 13 -5.54 -0.64 -3.49
CA SER A 13 -5.81 -0.28 -4.88
C SER A 13 -5.55 -1.45 -5.82
N THR A 14 -6.38 -1.56 -6.86
CA THR A 14 -6.19 -2.51 -7.97
C THR A 14 -5.29 -1.97 -9.09
N SER A 15 -4.80 -0.72 -8.97
CA SER A 15 -3.96 -0.10 -9.99
C SER A 15 -2.58 -0.78 -10.12
N PRO A 16 -2.21 -1.30 -11.31
CA PRO A 16 -0.88 -1.87 -11.55
C PRO A 16 0.24 -0.84 -11.37
N GLN A 17 -0.01 0.41 -11.74
CA GLN A 17 0.98 1.49 -11.61
C GLN A 17 1.30 1.79 -10.15
N ARG A 18 0.29 1.83 -9.27
CA ARG A 18 0.51 2.07 -7.83
C ARG A 18 1.34 0.97 -7.19
N ARG A 19 1.12 -0.29 -7.60
CA ARG A 19 1.95 -1.43 -7.16
C ARG A 19 3.40 -1.23 -7.59
N ALA A 20 3.64 -0.94 -8.87
CA ALA A 20 5.00 -0.76 -9.39
C ALA A 20 5.78 0.35 -8.66
N ILE A 21 5.11 1.45 -8.28
CA ILE A 21 5.74 2.52 -7.50
C ILE A 21 6.21 2.02 -6.13
N LEU A 22 5.37 1.28 -5.39
CA LEU A 22 5.74 0.77 -4.08
C LEU A 22 6.86 -0.28 -4.16
N GLU A 23 6.85 -1.11 -5.21
CA GLU A 23 7.94 -2.05 -5.51
C GLU A 23 9.25 -1.32 -5.80
N GLN A 24 9.23 -0.25 -6.60
CA GLN A 24 10.40 0.57 -6.90
C GLN A 24 10.97 1.27 -5.65
N LEU A 25 10.11 1.66 -4.71
CA LEU A 25 10.53 2.23 -3.43
C LEU A 25 11.11 1.18 -2.47
N GLY A 26 10.99 -0.12 -2.77
CA GLY A 26 11.50 -1.20 -1.93
C GLY A 26 10.76 -1.29 -0.58
N LEU A 27 9.53 -0.78 -0.51
CA LEU A 27 8.76 -0.80 0.73
C LEU A 27 8.06 -2.15 0.91
N PRO A 28 8.03 -2.73 2.12
CA PRO A 28 7.16 -3.85 2.41
C PRO A 28 5.70 -3.38 2.46
N PHE A 29 4.81 -4.03 1.71
CA PHE A 29 3.37 -3.75 1.73
C PHE A 29 2.55 -5.00 1.40
N GLU A 30 1.28 -4.99 1.81
CA GLU A 30 0.27 -5.97 1.42
C GLU A 30 -0.70 -5.37 0.40
N VAL A 31 -1.31 -6.20 -0.46
CA VAL A 31 -2.31 -5.74 -1.43
C VAL A 31 -3.70 -6.18 -0.99
N ALA A 32 -4.62 -5.23 -0.92
CA ALA A 32 -6.04 -5.51 -0.71
C ALA A 32 -6.87 -4.80 -1.80
N ALA A 33 -7.72 -5.54 -2.51
CA ALA A 33 -8.65 -4.92 -3.43
C ALA A 33 -9.69 -4.09 -2.64
N PRO A 34 -10.06 -2.87 -3.10
CA PRO A 34 -11.14 -2.10 -2.48
C PRO A 34 -12.43 -2.90 -2.51
N ARG A 35 -13.19 -2.86 -1.41
CA ARG A 35 -14.53 -3.49 -1.33
C ARG A 35 -15.65 -2.58 -1.84
N TYR A 36 -15.33 -1.35 -2.22
CA TYR A 36 -16.28 -0.29 -2.53
C TYR A 36 -16.10 0.18 -3.97
N GLU A 37 -17.21 0.37 -4.68
CA GLU A 37 -17.25 1.06 -5.97
C GLU A 37 -17.51 2.55 -5.74
N GLU A 38 -16.57 3.39 -6.16
CA GLU A 38 -16.73 4.86 -6.15
C GLU A 38 -17.78 5.27 -7.20
N ARG A 39 -18.68 6.20 -6.85
CA ARG A 39 -19.78 6.69 -7.71
C ARG A 39 -19.44 8.03 -8.35
#